data_AF-A0A8B8C5J9-F1
#
_entry.id   AF-A0A8B8C5J9-F1
#
_cell.length_a   1.000
_cell.length_b   1.000
_cell.length_c   1.000
_cell.angle_alpha   90.00
_cell.angle_beta   90.00
_cell.angle_gamma   90.00
#
_symmetry.space_group_name_H-M   'P 1'
#
loop_
_entity.id
_entity.type
_entity.pdbx_description
1 polymer ?
#
loop_
_entity_poly.entity_id
_entity_poly.type
_entity_poly.pdbx_seq_one_letter_code
_entity_poly.pdbx_strand_id
1 'polypeptide(L)' 'MATEGSPNPFEDIKKTTEIDGKTYSFFNLAELKDARYDKLPYSIRVLLESAVWNCDKFQIQKSDVENILNWEQNQGRSV' A
#
# COMPACT_ATOMS: atom_id res chain seq x y z
N MET A 1 10.82 -17.37 -15.55
CA MET A 1 9.42 -17.58 -15.97
C MET A 1 8.64 -16.43 -15.35
N ALA A 2 8.23 -15.46 -16.16
CA ALA A 2 7.46 -14.32 -15.67
C ALA A 2 6.05 -14.83 -15.38
N THR A 3 5.70 -14.95 -14.10
CA THR A 3 4.32 -15.20 -13.71
C THR A 3 3.51 -14.01 -14.19
N GLU A 4 2.60 -14.20 -15.14
CA GLU A 4 1.55 -13.24 -15.48
C GLU A 4 0.85 -12.87 -14.18
N GLY A 5 1.21 -11.69 -13.67
CA GLY A 5 0.90 -11.25 -12.32
C GLY A 5 -0.60 -11.12 -12.18
N SER A 6 -1.15 -11.75 -11.14
CA SER A 6 -2.50 -11.42 -10.71
C SER A 6 -2.61 -9.89 -10.53
N PRO A 7 -3.73 -9.28 -10.93
CA PRO A 7 -3.93 -7.85 -10.77
C PRO A 7 -3.70 -7.44 -9.32
N ASN A 8 -3.03 -6.30 -9.13
CA ASN A 8 -2.72 -5.81 -7.80
C ASN A 8 -4.05 -5.56 -7.10
N PRO A 9 -4.29 -6.13 -5.91
CA PRO A 9 -5.58 -6.03 -5.27
C PRO A 9 -5.99 -4.61 -4.85
N PHE A 10 -5.08 -3.64 -4.91
CA PHE A 10 -5.29 -2.24 -4.59
C PHE A 10 -5.40 -1.37 -5.84
N GLU A 11 -5.60 -1.94 -7.03
CA GLU A 11 -5.79 -1.15 -8.26
C GLU A 11 -6.97 -0.19 -8.20
N ASP A 12 -8.00 -0.47 -7.39
CA ASP A 12 -9.17 0.40 -7.20
C ASP A 12 -8.81 1.79 -6.65
N ILE A 13 -7.74 1.87 -5.83
CA ILE A 13 -7.28 3.14 -5.24
C ILE A 13 -6.20 3.83 -6.08
N LYS A 14 -5.86 3.27 -7.25
CA LYS A 14 -4.89 3.85 -8.18
C LYS A 14 -5.54 5.02 -8.92
N LYS A 15 -4.97 6.21 -8.76
CA LYS A 15 -5.40 7.43 -9.45
C LYS A 15 -4.35 7.87 -10.45
N THR A 16 -4.81 8.56 -11.48
CA THR A 16 -3.95 9.25 -12.44
C THR A 16 -4.08 10.75 -12.25
N THR A 17 -2.99 11.46 -12.47
CA THR A 17 -2.96 12.93 -12.48
C THR A 17 -2.15 13.40 -13.67
N GLU A 18 -2.58 14.48 -14.30
CA GLU A 18 -1.88 15.08 -15.41
C GLU A 18 -1.16 16.34 -14.93
N ILE A 19 0.15 16.37 -15.10
CA ILE A 19 1.00 17.50 -14.71
C ILE A 19 1.89 17.80 -15.91
N ASP A 20 1.80 19.02 -16.44
CA ASP A 20 2.63 19.49 -17.56
C ASP A 20 2.54 18.59 -18.81
N GLY A 21 1.33 18.09 -19.13
CA GLY A 21 1.08 17.20 -20.26
C GLY A 21 1.61 15.77 -20.09
N LYS A 22 2.06 15.39 -18.88
CA LYS A 22 2.48 14.03 -18.54
C LYS A 22 1.49 13.40 -17.57
N THR A 23 1.05 12.19 -17.87
CA THR A 23 0.21 11.38 -16.99
C THR A 23 1.07 10.64 -15.97
N TYR A 24 0.86 10.94 -14.69
CA TYR A 24 1.45 10.22 -13.57
C TYR A 24 0.39 9.35 -12.91
N SER A 25 0.79 8.18 -12.41
CA SER A 25 -0.07 7.29 -11.63
C SER A 25 0.43 7.24 -10.20
N PHE A 26 -0.49 7.26 -9.23
CA PHE A 26 -0.18 7.11 -7.81
C PHE A 26 -1.30 6.34 -7.11
N PHE A 27 -0.98 5.66 -6.01
CA PHE A 27 -1.98 5.00 -5.18
C PHE A 27 -2.43 5.99 -4.12
N ASN A 28 -3.71 6.34 -4.11
CA ASN A 28 -4.23 7.23 -3.08
C ASN A 28 -4.55 6.42 -1.82
N LEU A 29 -3.57 6.30 -0.91
CA LEU A 29 -3.73 5.56 0.33
C LEU A 29 -4.85 6.07 1.23
N ALA A 30 -5.29 7.33 1.09
CA ALA A 30 -6.45 7.85 1.82
C ALA A 30 -7.76 7.12 1.43
N GLU A 31 -7.84 6.56 0.22
CA GLU A 31 -9.00 5.81 -0.26
C GLU A 31 -9.09 4.40 0.37
N LEU A 32 -8.09 3.99 1.15
CA LEU A 32 -8.19 2.79 1.99
C LEU A 32 -9.29 2.95 3.07
N LYS A 33 -9.73 4.19 3.35
CA LYS A 33 -10.80 4.52 4.31
C LYS A 33 -10.60 3.86 5.68
N ASP A 34 -9.35 3.78 6.10
CA ASP A 34 -8.94 3.15 7.36
C ASP A 34 -8.40 4.20 8.33
N ALA A 35 -9.07 4.36 9.48
CA ALA A 35 -8.69 5.34 10.49
C ALA A 35 -7.30 5.09 11.11
N ARG A 36 -6.72 3.88 10.93
CA ARG A 36 -5.35 3.58 11.37
C ARG A 36 -4.33 4.32 10.52
N TYR A 37 -4.61 4.57 9.24
CA TYR A 37 -3.70 5.27 8.33
C TYR A 37 -3.28 6.65 8.86
N ASP A 38 -4.23 7.42 9.39
CA ASP A 38 -3.97 8.76 9.93
C ASP A 38 -3.07 8.74 11.17
N LYS A 39 -3.03 7.61 11.89
CA LYS A 39 -2.20 7.43 13.08
C LYS A 39 -0.79 6.93 12.76
N LEU A 40 -0.55 6.46 11.53
CA LEU A 40 0.76 5.94 11.14
C LEU A 40 1.82 7.05 11.12
N PRO A 41 3.01 6.82 11.71
CA PRO A 41 4.16 7.69 11.51
C PRO A 41 4.51 7.81 10.02
N TYR A 42 5.09 8.94 9.64
CA TYR A 42 5.36 9.23 8.23
C TYR A 42 6.22 8.16 7.54
N SER A 43 7.24 7.63 8.23
CA SER A 43 8.08 6.55 7.72
C SER A 43 7.30 5.25 7.44
N ILE A 44 6.29 4.94 8.26
CA ILE A 44 5.44 3.76 8.08
C ILE A 44 4.46 3.96 6.93
N ARG A 45 4.01 5.19 6.66
CA ARG A 45 3.20 5.49 5.47
C ARG A 45 3.97 5.24 4.17
N VAL A 46 5.26 5.55 4.13
CA VAL A 46 6.13 5.23 2.98
C VAL A 46 6.28 3.72 2.81
N LEU A 47 6.46 2.98 3.90
CA LEU A 47 6.50 1.51 3.86
C LEU A 47 5.17 0.93 3.35
N LEU A 48 4.04 1.46 3.83
CA LEU A 48 2.71 1.07 3.39
C LEU A 48 2.53 1.30 1.88
N GLU A 49 2.94 2.47 1.37
CA GLU A 49 2.89 2.78 -0.06
C GLU A 49 3.70 1.77 -0.88
N SER A 50 4.92 1.44 -0.42
CA SER A 50 5.76 0.44 -1.09
C SER A 50 5.10 -0.94 -1.11
N ALA A 51 4.49 -1.37 0.00
CA ALA A 51 3.77 -2.64 0.07
C ALA A 51 2.54 -2.66 -0.85
N VAL A 52 1.78 -1.55 -0.90
CA VAL A 52 0.62 -1.42 -1.81
C VAL A 52 1.04 -1.49 -3.26
N TRP A 53 2.11 -0.80 -3.68
CA TRP A 53 2.63 -0.85 -5.06
C TRP A 53 3.04 -2.26 -5.49
N ASN A 54 3.67 -3.01 -4.58
CA ASN A 54 4.27 -4.31 -4.86
C ASN A 54 3.37 -5.50 -4.48
N CYS A 55 2.10 -5.27 -4.12
CA CYS A 55 1.20 -6.35 -3.72
C CYS A 55 0.86 -7.27 -4.90
N ASP A 56 1.56 -8.39 -4.97
CA ASP A 56 1.52 -9.38 -6.05
C ASP A 56 0.93 -10.73 -5.61
N LYS A 57 0.47 -10.82 -4.35
CA LYS A 57 -0.05 -12.05 -3.70
C LYS A 57 0.99 -13.17 -3.57
N PHE A 58 2.26 -12.89 -3.84
CA PHE A 58 3.34 -13.87 -3.71
C PHE A 58 4.42 -13.35 -2.76
N GLN A 59 5.16 -12.31 -3.14
CA GLN A 59 6.16 -11.69 -2.28
C GLN A 59 5.52 -10.75 -1.27
N ILE A 60 4.51 -9.97 -1.70
CA ILE A 60 3.77 -9.05 -0.84
C ILE A 60 2.29 -9.41 -0.92
N GLN A 61 1.77 -9.90 0.20
CA GLN A 61 0.39 -10.31 0.35
C GLN A 61 -0.45 -9.18 0.95
N LYS A 62 -1.78 -9.29 0.82
CA LYS A 62 -2.71 -8.37 1.49
C LYS A 62 -2.50 -8.34 3.01
N SER A 63 -2.10 -9.46 3.59
CA SER A 63 -1.78 -9.58 5.01
C SER A 63 -0.61 -8.68 5.41
N ASP A 64 0.37 -8.47 4.54
CA ASP A 64 1.51 -7.59 4.82
C ASP A 64 1.06 -6.13 4.88
N VAL A 65 0.21 -5.70 3.93
CA VAL A 65 -0.41 -4.37 3.95
C VAL A 65 -1.24 -4.16 5.22
N GLU A 66 -2.04 -5.17 5.60
CA GLU A 66 -2.84 -5.12 6.83
C GLU A 66 -1.98 -5.09 8.10
N ASN A 67 -0.87 -5.83 8.13
CA ASN A 67 0.09 -5.80 9.23
C ASN A 67 0.77 -4.43 9.37
N ILE A 68 1.06 -3.76 8.25
CA ILE A 68 1.61 -2.39 8.25
C ILE A 68 0.55 -1.39 8.72
N LEU A 69 -0.71 -1.52 8.30
CA LEU A 69 -1.82 -0.70 8.83
C LEU A 69 -1.99 -0.90 10.34
N ASN A 70 -1.79 -2.13 10.82
CA ASN A 70 -1.85 -2.48 12.25
C ASN A 70 -0.52 -2.22 13.00
N TRP A 71 0.35 -1.36 12.47
CA TRP A 71 1.67 -1.07 13.05
C TRP A 71 1.61 -0.69 14.54
N GLU A 72 0.59 0.07 14.95
CA GLU A 72 0.44 0.52 16.35
C GLU A 72 0.47 -0.66 17.34
N GLN A 73 -0.19 -1.75 16.98
CA GLN A 73 -0.28 -2.97 17.79
C GLN A 73 0.91 -3.91 17.58
N ASN A 74 1.49 -3.89 16.38
CA ASN A 74 2.57 -4.80 15.99
C ASN A 74 3.95 -4.35 16.48
N GLN A 75 4.18 -3.04 16.66
CA GLN A 75 5.51 -2.49 16.98
C GLN A 75 6.10 -2.95 18.33
N GLY A 76 5.24 -3.30 19.30
CA GLY A 76 5.64 -3.68 20.65
C GLY A 76 5.42 -5.17 20.96
N ARG A 77 5.03 -5.95 19.95
CA ARG A 77 4.74 -7.37 20.13
C ARG A 77 6.06 -8.14 20.17
N SER A 78 6.42 -8.66 21.35
CA SER A 78 7.52 -9.62 21.45
C SER A 78 7.20 -10.84 20.60
N VAL A 79 8.12 -11.14 19.68
CA VAL A 79 8.13 -12.37 18.87
C VAL A 79 8.65 -13.55 19.67
#